data_AF-A0AAW6H638-F1
#
_entry.id   AF-A0AAW6H638-F1
#
_cell.length_a   1.000
_cell.length_b   1.000
_cell.length_c   1.000
_cell.angle_alpha   90.00
_cell.angle_beta   90.00
_cell.angle_gamma   90.00
#
_symmetry.space_group_name_H-M   'P 1'
#
loop_
_entity.id
_entity.type
_entity.pdbx_description
1 polymer ?
#
loop_
_entity_poly.entity_id
_entity_poly.type
_entity_poly.pdbx_seq_one_letter_code
_entity_poly.pdbx_strand_id
1 'polypeptide(L)'
;LIERGFSAQLHSLLPVDSSYSESILQQLYDFVPASTYNLDEYVRFRTVRDVFVEFVKGIRISQLEGKDVIRILQPDIRRFSNMKTLVLLDGIPFDDHETILNYDARLIHYIHRYTGKYTFGGELYDGIVSFITHRGTLPDIRLDKNSQMFSYEFPQKRIAFVAPSYNSEKQAGSRLPDFRHTLYWNPEITPAMSTLNFYTSDMNGIYIITLQGISVDGREIRMQSEFVVGANH
;
A
#
# COMPACT_ATOMS: atom_id res chain seq x y z
N LEU A 1 4.94 -1.78 26.69
CA LEU A 1 4.25 -0.83 25.79
C LEU A 1 4.72 -1.13 24.38
N ILE A 2 3.87 -1.70 23.53
CA ILE A 2 4.23 -1.96 22.13
C ILE A 2 4.16 -0.62 21.43
N GLU A 3 5.32 -0.05 21.09
CA GLU A 3 5.41 1.20 20.35
C GLU A 3 4.89 0.98 18.92
N ARG A 4 3.73 1.56 18.61
CA ARG A 4 3.12 1.55 17.28
C ARG A 4 3.77 2.65 16.43
N GLY A 5 5.01 2.41 16.03
CA GLY A 5 5.69 3.27 15.06
C GLY A 5 5.11 3.08 13.68
N PHE A 6 4.78 4.17 12.99
CA PHE A 6 4.26 4.11 11.61
C PHE A 6 5.23 3.38 10.67
N SER A 7 6.54 3.57 10.87
CA SER A 7 7.61 2.86 10.17
C SER A 7 7.63 1.35 10.43
N ALA A 8 7.36 0.92 11.66
CA ALA A 8 7.33 -0.50 12.02
C ALA A 8 6.15 -1.24 11.38
N GLN A 9 5.04 -0.53 11.13
CA GLN A 9 3.85 -1.06 10.48
C GLN A 9 3.91 -0.93 8.94
N LEU A 10 4.79 -0.06 8.42
CA LEU A 10 5.12 -0.01 7.00
C LEU A 10 5.73 -1.33 6.50
N HIS A 11 6.44 -2.05 7.37
CA HIS A 11 6.95 -3.38 7.06
C HIS A 11 5.84 -4.41 6.78
N SER A 12 4.65 -4.29 7.39
CA SER A 12 3.53 -5.19 7.10
C SER A 12 2.77 -4.83 5.82
N LEU A 13 3.06 -3.67 5.21
CA LEU A 13 2.55 -3.28 3.89
C LEU A 13 3.32 -3.91 2.74
N LEU A 14 4.41 -4.64 3.01
CA LEU A 14 5.03 -5.49 2.01
C LEU A 14 4.04 -6.66 1.76
N PRO A 15 3.45 -6.78 0.56
CA PRO A 15 2.47 -7.82 0.30
C PRO A 15 3.15 -9.18 0.51
N VAL A 16 2.75 -9.88 1.58
CA VAL A 16 3.23 -11.23 1.86
C VAL A 16 2.70 -12.24 0.84
N ASP A 17 1.55 -11.96 0.23
CA ASP A 17 0.97 -12.73 -0.86
C ASP A 17 0.05 -11.86 -1.73
N SER A 18 0.30 -11.82 -3.04
CA SER A 18 -0.53 -11.13 -4.03
C SER A 18 -1.65 -12.01 -4.60
N SER A 19 -1.92 -13.16 -3.98
CA SER A 19 -2.94 -14.12 -4.40
C SER A 19 -4.31 -13.89 -3.72
N TYR A 20 -4.35 -13.03 -2.70
CA TYR A 20 -5.59 -12.54 -2.11
C TYR A 20 -5.67 -11.03 -2.32
N SER A 21 -6.68 -10.59 -3.07
CA SER A 21 -7.07 -9.19 -3.21
C SER A 21 -7.74 -8.68 -1.93
N GLU A 22 -7.11 -8.91 -0.77
CA GLU A 22 -7.48 -8.14 0.40
C GLU A 22 -6.92 -6.73 0.20
N SER A 23 -7.78 -5.72 0.33
CA SER A 23 -7.34 -4.34 0.22
C SER A 23 -6.19 -4.09 1.19
N ILE A 24 -5.22 -3.25 0.84
CA ILE A 24 -4.06 -2.90 1.69
C ILE A 24 -4.49 -2.52 3.12
N LEU A 25 -5.71 -1.99 3.29
CA LEU A 25 -6.32 -1.65 4.57
C LEU A 25 -6.66 -2.86 5.45
N GLN A 26 -6.90 -4.04 4.86
CA GLN A 26 -7.29 -5.27 5.55
C GLN A 26 -6.08 -6.01 6.14
N GLN A 27 -4.90 -5.85 5.53
CA GLN A 27 -3.63 -6.36 6.05
C GLN A 27 -3.11 -5.56 7.27
N LEU A 28 -3.65 -4.36 7.48
CA LEU A 28 -3.38 -3.54 8.67
C LEU A 28 -4.31 -3.92 9.83
N TYR A 29 -4.15 -5.13 10.38
CA TYR A 29 -4.94 -5.61 11.53
C TYR A 29 -4.95 -4.63 12.73
N ASP A 30 -3.95 -3.75 12.85
CA ASP A 30 -3.79 -2.76 13.93
C ASP A 30 -4.20 -1.32 13.59
N PHE A 31 -4.54 -1.02 12.33
CA PHE A 31 -4.94 0.32 11.88
C PHE A 31 -6.43 0.36 11.53
N VAL A 32 -7.25 -0.16 12.43
CA VAL A 32 -8.70 0.00 12.37
C VAL A 32 -9.08 1.34 13.01
N PRO A 33 -9.80 2.22 12.30
CA PRO A 33 -10.23 3.48 12.87
C PRO A 33 -11.19 3.22 14.03
N ALA A 34 -10.99 3.94 15.14
CA ALA A 34 -11.89 3.93 16.29
C ALA A 34 -13.27 4.50 15.92
N SER A 35 -13.34 5.34 14.89
CA SER A 35 -14.59 5.74 14.25
C SER A 35 -14.33 6.18 12.81
N THR A 36 -15.27 5.85 11.92
CA THR A 36 -15.31 6.28 10.53
C THR A 36 -16.58 7.09 10.30
N TYR A 37 -16.45 8.22 9.64
CA TYR A 37 -17.55 9.07 9.20
C TYR A 37 -17.51 9.14 7.68
N ASN A 38 -18.57 8.62 7.04
CA ASN A 38 -18.81 8.78 5.61
C ASN A 38 -19.50 10.12 5.38
N LEU A 39 -18.87 11.07 4.70
CA LEU A 39 -19.47 12.39 4.48
C LEU A 39 -20.49 12.41 3.33
N ASP A 40 -20.55 11.37 2.49
CA ASP A 40 -21.56 11.28 1.42
C ASP A 40 -22.99 11.12 1.98
N GLU A 41 -23.11 10.60 3.20
CA GLU A 41 -24.38 10.36 3.88
C GLU A 41 -24.96 11.61 4.55
N TYR A 42 -24.19 12.72 4.63
CA TYR A 42 -24.56 13.90 5.41
C TYR A 42 -24.50 15.19 4.58
N VAL A 43 -25.40 16.12 4.91
CA VAL A 43 -25.68 17.32 4.11
C VAL A 43 -24.41 18.17 3.99
N ARG A 44 -24.12 18.61 2.75
CA ARG A 44 -22.86 19.22 2.28
C ARG A 44 -22.39 20.42 3.12
N PHE A 45 -21.69 20.14 4.22
CA PHE A 45 -20.94 21.12 4.98
C PHE A 45 -19.96 21.84 4.06
N ARG A 46 -19.75 23.14 4.29
CA ARG A 46 -18.81 23.91 3.48
C ARG A 46 -17.38 23.63 3.91
N THR A 47 -17.13 23.59 5.20
CA THR A 47 -15.77 23.42 5.74
C THR A 47 -15.68 22.23 6.68
N VAL A 48 -14.48 21.68 6.83
CA VAL A 48 -14.20 20.62 7.83
C VAL A 48 -14.51 21.09 9.25
N ARG A 49 -14.30 22.38 9.53
CA ARG A 49 -14.67 22.99 10.81
C ARG A 49 -16.16 22.79 11.13
N ASP A 50 -17.04 23.04 10.16
CA ASP A 50 -18.49 22.86 10.34
C ASP A 50 -18.81 21.38 10.61
N VAL A 51 -18.18 20.47 9.88
CA VAL A 51 -18.32 19.01 10.07
C VAL A 51 -17.97 18.60 11.51
N PHE A 52 -16.91 19.16 12.08
CA PHE A 52 -16.47 18.85 13.45
C PHE A 52 -17.38 19.40 14.52
N VAL A 53 -17.98 20.56 14.30
CA VAL A 53 -18.91 21.16 15.26
C VAL A 53 -20.26 20.45 15.24
N GLU A 54 -20.75 20.09 14.05
CA GLU A 54 -22.14 19.63 13.89
C GLU A 54 -22.28 18.10 13.89
N PHE A 55 -21.27 17.37 13.42
CA PHE A 55 -21.45 15.95 13.08
C PHE A 55 -20.44 15.00 13.73
N VAL A 56 -19.14 15.31 13.65
CA VAL A 56 -18.09 14.37 14.08
C VAL A 56 -17.90 14.41 15.59
N LYS A 57 -18.24 13.31 16.27
CA LYS A 57 -18.13 13.20 17.72
C LYS A 57 -16.74 12.78 18.18
N GLY A 58 -16.33 13.35 19.32
CA GLY A 58 -15.06 13.04 19.98
C GLY A 58 -13.83 13.52 19.19
N ILE A 59 -14.02 14.52 18.35
CA ILE A 59 -12.99 15.44 17.88
C ILE A 59 -13.43 16.84 18.38
N ARG A 60 -12.48 17.66 18.80
CA ARG A 60 -12.74 19.05 19.16
C ARG A 60 -11.69 19.96 18.56
N ILE A 61 -12.08 21.20 18.32
CA ILE A 61 -11.17 22.29 17.99
C ILE A 61 -10.83 22.99 19.31
N SER A 62 -9.55 23.26 19.52
CA SER A 62 -9.05 23.94 20.71
C SER A 62 -8.00 24.96 20.30
N GLN A 63 -7.74 25.94 21.15
CA GLN A 63 -6.71 26.95 20.91
C GLN A 63 -5.41 26.56 21.62
N LEU A 64 -4.29 26.66 20.90
CA LEU A 64 -2.93 26.56 21.44
C LEU A 64 -2.09 27.67 20.82
N GLU A 65 -1.51 28.54 21.65
CA GLU A 65 -0.69 29.67 21.20
C GLU A 65 -1.36 30.56 20.13
N GLY A 66 -2.68 30.75 20.23
CA GLY A 66 -3.46 31.56 19.30
C GLY A 66 -3.81 30.88 17.97
N LYS A 67 -3.46 29.60 17.79
CA LYS A 67 -3.82 28.77 16.62
C LYS A 67 -4.84 27.71 16.98
N ASP A 68 -5.75 27.42 16.07
CA ASP A 68 -6.64 26.27 16.25
C ASP A 68 -5.89 24.96 16.02
N VAL A 69 -6.11 24.04 16.95
CA VAL A 69 -5.57 22.69 16.91
C VAL A 69 -6.69 21.67 17.10
N ILE A 70 -6.63 20.62 16.27
CA ILE A 70 -7.50 19.47 16.39
C ILE A 70 -7.04 18.61 17.56
N ARG A 71 -7.98 18.25 18.44
CA ARG A 71 -7.76 17.31 19.55
C ARG A 71 -8.80 16.21 19.50
N ILE A 72 -8.39 14.99 19.80
CA ILE A 72 -9.29 13.83 19.79
C ILE A 72 -9.58 13.34 21.21
N LEU A 73 -10.77 12.79 21.42
CA LEU A 73 -11.13 12.15 22.68
C LEU A 73 -10.43 10.79 22.77
N GLN A 74 -9.62 10.60 23.81
CA GLN A 74 -9.01 9.32 24.14
C GLN A 74 -9.94 8.53 25.06
N PRO A 75 -10.46 7.37 24.62
CA PRO A 75 -11.51 6.64 25.33
C PRO A 75 -11.01 5.96 26.62
N ASP A 76 -9.72 5.59 26.66
CA ASP A 76 -9.04 4.96 27.80
C ASP A 76 -8.99 5.89 29.03
N ILE A 77 -8.62 7.16 28.83
CA ILE A 77 -8.51 8.17 29.90
C ILE A 77 -9.73 9.09 30.00
N ARG A 78 -10.71 8.94 29.08
CA ARG A 78 -11.91 9.80 28.96
C ARG A 78 -11.57 11.29 28.92
N ARG A 79 -10.44 11.65 28.33
CA ARG A 79 -9.93 13.01 28.19
C ARG A 79 -9.52 13.25 26.75
N PHE A 80 -9.56 14.50 26.33
CA PHE A 80 -9.01 14.87 25.04
C PHE A 80 -7.49 14.82 25.06
N SER A 81 -6.89 14.59 23.89
CA SER A 81 -5.46 14.51 23.71
C SER A 81 -4.75 15.73 24.30
N ASN A 82 -3.69 15.46 25.05
CA ASN A 82 -2.82 16.49 25.63
C ASN A 82 -1.65 16.82 24.67
N MET A 83 -1.23 15.85 23.87
CA MET A 83 -0.20 16.04 22.85
C MET A 83 -0.82 16.39 21.50
N LYS A 84 0.02 16.67 20.50
CA LYS A 84 -0.43 16.89 19.13
C LYS A 84 -1.18 15.67 18.61
N THR A 85 -2.25 15.91 17.86
CA THR A 85 -2.90 14.89 17.04
C THR A 85 -2.29 14.95 15.64
N LEU A 86 -1.96 13.79 15.06
CA LEU A 86 -1.46 13.73 13.69
C LEU A 86 -2.64 13.91 12.74
N VAL A 87 -2.59 14.95 11.91
CA VAL A 87 -3.64 15.23 10.93
C VAL A 87 -3.13 14.89 9.53
N LEU A 88 -3.86 14.01 8.84
CA LEU A 88 -3.50 13.52 7.52
C LEU A 88 -4.61 13.83 6.51
N LEU A 89 -4.26 14.32 5.32
CA LEU A 89 -5.17 14.41 4.18
C LEU A 89 -4.58 13.60 3.03
N ASP A 90 -5.29 12.55 2.60
CA ASP A 90 -4.80 11.53 1.66
C ASP A 90 -3.42 10.96 2.04
N GLY A 91 -3.17 10.83 3.34
CA GLY A 91 -1.90 10.34 3.89
C GLY A 91 -0.79 11.39 4.01
N ILE A 92 -1.01 12.63 3.55
CA ILE A 92 -0.05 13.72 3.71
C ILE A 92 -0.25 14.38 5.09
N PRO A 93 0.81 14.52 5.91
CA PRO A 93 0.71 15.17 7.22
C PRO A 93 0.61 16.70 7.10
N PHE A 94 -0.26 17.29 7.94
CA PHE A 94 -0.44 18.74 8.05
C PHE A 94 -0.21 19.19 9.49
N ASP A 95 0.84 19.97 9.72
CA ASP A 95 1.11 20.59 11.03
C ASP A 95 0.21 21.79 11.30
N ASP A 96 -0.10 22.57 10.25
CA ASP A 96 -1.05 23.68 10.35
C ASP A 96 -2.48 23.17 10.20
N HIS A 97 -3.10 22.88 11.33
CA HIS A 97 -4.47 22.36 11.36
C HIS A 97 -5.50 23.35 10.82
N GLU A 98 -5.23 24.66 10.81
CA GLU A 98 -6.12 25.66 10.18
C GLU A 98 -6.30 25.41 8.69
N THR A 99 -5.24 24.98 8.00
CA THR A 99 -5.32 24.62 6.57
C THR A 99 -6.39 23.53 6.34
N ILE A 100 -6.44 22.52 7.23
CA ILE A 100 -7.41 21.42 7.12
C ILE A 100 -8.80 21.83 7.61
N LEU A 101 -8.89 22.61 8.69
CA LEU A 101 -10.17 23.08 9.23
C LEU A 101 -10.94 23.95 8.21
N ASN A 102 -10.23 24.71 7.38
CA ASN A 102 -10.81 25.56 6.34
C ASN A 102 -10.97 24.84 4.98
N TYR A 103 -10.57 23.57 4.88
CA TYR A 103 -10.68 22.79 3.65
C TYR A 103 -12.15 22.48 3.30
N ASP A 104 -12.44 22.40 2.01
CA ASP A 104 -13.78 22.12 1.50
C ASP A 104 -14.21 20.68 1.84
N ALA A 105 -15.17 20.55 2.75
CA ALA A 105 -15.64 19.25 3.20
C ALA A 105 -16.31 18.43 2.10
N ARG A 106 -16.77 19.07 1.01
CA ARG A 106 -17.40 18.39 -0.15
C ARG A 106 -16.40 17.60 -0.99
N LEU A 107 -15.10 17.80 -0.76
CA LEU A 107 -14.05 17.05 -1.42
C LEU A 107 -13.64 15.80 -0.62
N ILE A 108 -14.07 15.70 0.64
CA ILE A 108 -13.73 14.60 1.55
C ILE A 108 -14.82 13.54 1.49
N HIS A 109 -14.41 12.30 1.27
CA HIS A 109 -15.25 11.11 1.30
C HIS A 109 -15.35 10.57 2.73
N TYR A 110 -14.22 10.35 3.41
CA TYR A 110 -14.18 9.78 4.75
C TYR A 110 -13.36 10.60 5.73
N ILE A 111 -13.80 10.60 6.99
CA ILE A 111 -13.00 11.01 8.14
C ILE A 111 -12.80 9.81 9.05
N HIS A 112 -11.54 9.41 9.25
CA HIS A 112 -11.14 8.33 10.14
C HIS A 112 -10.45 8.90 11.37
N ARG A 113 -10.89 8.45 12.55
CA ARG A 113 -10.25 8.78 13.83
C ARG A 113 -9.58 7.55 14.42
N TYR A 114 -8.31 7.65 14.72
CA TYR A 114 -7.52 6.61 15.38
C TYR A 114 -7.11 7.09 16.76
N THR A 115 -7.42 6.29 17.79
CA THR A 115 -7.06 6.57 19.18
C THR A 115 -5.79 5.81 19.56
N GLY A 116 -5.11 6.24 20.62
CA GLY A 116 -3.80 5.70 21.05
C GLY A 116 -2.62 6.57 20.61
N LYS A 117 -1.40 6.13 20.95
CA LYS A 117 -0.15 6.87 20.71
C LYS A 117 0.55 6.38 19.44
N TYR A 118 0.99 7.30 18.61
CA TYR A 118 1.65 7.02 17.33
C TYR A 118 2.92 7.87 17.20
N THR A 119 3.96 7.31 16.58
CA THR A 119 5.18 8.09 16.25
C THR A 119 5.29 8.28 14.74
N PHE A 120 5.54 9.52 14.32
CA PHE A 120 5.71 9.91 12.93
C PHE A 120 6.73 11.05 12.84
N GLY A 121 7.67 10.99 11.89
CA GLY A 121 8.71 12.04 11.75
C GLY A 121 9.58 12.28 13.00
N GLY A 122 9.68 11.31 13.91
CA GLY A 122 10.38 11.48 15.19
C GLY A 122 9.57 12.20 16.27
N GLU A 123 8.36 12.68 15.97
CA GLU A 123 7.42 13.23 16.95
C GLU A 123 6.45 12.16 17.47
N LEU A 124 6.00 12.33 18.71
CA LEU A 124 4.97 11.50 19.33
C LEU A 124 3.63 12.22 19.25
N TYR A 125 2.63 11.52 18.72
CA TYR A 125 1.26 12.01 18.55
C TYR A 125 0.28 11.20 19.39
N ASP A 126 -0.77 11.89 19.82
CA ASP A 126 -1.88 11.37 20.60
C ASP A 126 -3.08 11.22 19.66
N GLY A 127 -2.98 10.16 18.86
CA GLY A 127 -3.92 9.73 17.84
C GLY A 127 -3.77 10.39 16.48
N ILE A 128 -4.60 9.94 15.54
CA ILE A 128 -4.59 10.34 14.13
C ILE A 128 -6.00 10.72 13.70
N VAL A 129 -6.12 11.81 12.95
CA VAL A 129 -7.31 12.13 12.17
C VAL A 129 -6.92 12.12 10.70
N SER A 130 -7.46 11.16 9.96
CA SER A 130 -7.17 10.98 8.54
C SER A 130 -8.40 11.33 7.71
N PHE A 131 -8.21 12.19 6.72
CA PHE A 131 -9.20 12.62 5.76
C PHE A 131 -8.89 11.98 4.41
N ILE A 132 -9.88 11.29 3.83
CA ILE A 132 -9.75 10.65 2.52
C ILE A 132 -10.60 11.42 1.53
N THR A 133 -10.01 11.94 0.46
CA THR A 133 -10.73 12.65 -0.59
C THR A 133 -11.32 11.69 -1.62
N HIS A 134 -12.33 12.16 -2.37
CA HIS A 134 -12.92 11.35 -3.45
C HIS A 134 -11.95 11.02 -4.59
N ARG A 135 -10.96 11.88 -4.83
CA ARG A 135 -10.12 11.82 -6.03
C ARG A 135 -8.65 11.56 -5.75
N GLY A 136 -8.22 11.58 -4.49
CA GLY A 136 -6.79 11.50 -4.13
C GLY A 136 -6.00 12.71 -4.64
N THR A 137 -6.68 13.82 -4.90
CA THR A 137 -6.09 15.07 -5.40
C THR A 137 -6.30 16.16 -4.36
N LEU A 138 -5.31 17.04 -4.20
CA LEU A 138 -5.32 18.14 -3.23
C LEU A 138 -5.48 19.49 -3.95
N PRO A 139 -6.64 19.78 -4.57
CA PRO A 139 -6.86 21.08 -5.19
C PRO A 139 -6.75 22.17 -4.12
N ASP A 140 -6.17 23.32 -4.50
CA ASP A 140 -6.04 24.53 -3.68
C ASP A 140 -5.21 24.42 -2.39
N ILE A 141 -4.62 23.26 -2.11
CA ILE A 141 -3.64 23.10 -1.03
C ILE A 141 -2.24 23.32 -1.60
N ARG A 142 -1.57 24.35 -1.07
CA ARG A 142 -0.14 24.58 -1.32
C ARG A 142 0.63 23.87 -0.22
N LEU A 143 1.27 22.75 -0.56
CA LEU A 143 2.25 22.14 0.33
C LEU A 143 3.36 23.16 0.64
N ASP A 144 3.91 23.12 1.85
CA ASP A 144 4.99 24.02 2.25
C ASP A 144 6.18 23.91 1.29
N LYS A 145 6.94 24.99 1.11
CA LYS A 145 8.11 25.05 0.21
C LYS A 145 9.17 23.99 0.54
N ASN A 146 9.18 23.49 1.78
CA ASN A 146 10.09 22.44 2.24
C ASN A 146 9.49 21.03 2.14
N SER A 147 8.27 20.89 1.62
CA SER A 147 7.64 19.59 1.40
C SER A 147 7.99 19.07 0.01
N GLN A 148 8.64 17.92 -0.04
CA GLN A 148 8.91 17.21 -1.29
C GLN A 148 8.20 15.85 -1.26
N MET A 149 7.30 15.65 -2.21
CA MET A 149 6.67 14.35 -2.41
C MET A 149 7.65 13.46 -3.17
N PHE A 150 7.99 12.32 -2.60
CA PHE A 150 8.77 11.28 -3.26
C PHE A 150 7.87 10.08 -3.52
N SER A 151 7.70 9.72 -4.79
CA SER A 151 7.19 8.41 -5.15
C SER A 151 8.31 7.41 -4.94
N TYR A 152 8.21 6.61 -3.88
CA TYR A 152 9.13 5.52 -3.63
C TYR A 152 8.48 4.21 -4.08
N GLU A 153 9.03 3.60 -5.12
CA GLU A 153 8.68 2.23 -5.47
C GLU A 153 9.38 1.30 -4.46
N PHE A 154 8.61 0.77 -3.53
CA PHE A 154 9.13 -0.21 -2.58
C PHE A 154 9.63 -1.45 -3.33
N PRO A 155 10.75 -2.07 -2.88
CA PRO A 155 11.22 -3.32 -3.45
C PRO A 155 10.13 -4.38 -3.28
N GLN A 156 9.50 -4.76 -4.38
CA GLN A 156 8.47 -5.79 -4.36
C GLN A 156 9.13 -7.15 -4.08
N LYS A 157 8.48 -7.96 -3.23
CA LYS A 157 8.87 -9.35 -3.04
C LYS A 157 8.87 -10.02 -4.41
N ARG A 158 10.00 -10.61 -4.80
CA ARG A 158 10.12 -11.31 -6.08
C ARG A 158 9.06 -12.41 -6.12
N ILE A 159 8.11 -12.30 -7.04
CA ILE A 159 7.13 -13.35 -7.27
C ILE A 159 7.89 -14.55 -7.83
N ALA A 160 7.83 -15.68 -7.14
CA ALA A 160 8.36 -16.93 -7.65
C ALA A 160 7.53 -17.35 -8.86
N PHE A 161 8.19 -17.71 -9.96
CA PHE A 161 7.50 -18.22 -11.13
C PHE A 161 6.88 -19.59 -10.80
N VAL A 162 5.56 -19.68 -10.92
CA VAL A 162 4.82 -20.93 -10.67
C VAL A 162 4.58 -21.63 -12.01
N ALA A 163 5.18 -22.81 -12.17
CA ALA A 163 4.90 -23.71 -13.28
C ALA A 163 4.06 -24.90 -12.81
N PRO A 164 3.10 -25.38 -13.61
CA PRO A 164 2.43 -26.65 -13.37
C PRO A 164 3.45 -27.79 -13.33
N SER A 165 3.18 -28.79 -12.49
CA SER A 165 3.93 -30.05 -12.48
C SER A 165 3.13 -31.12 -13.19
N TYR A 166 3.78 -31.84 -14.10
CA TYR A 166 3.24 -33.00 -14.81
C TYR A 166 3.94 -34.29 -14.38
N ASN A 167 4.33 -34.37 -13.10
CA ASN A 167 5.08 -35.50 -12.55
C ASN A 167 4.24 -36.78 -12.40
N SER A 168 2.91 -36.67 -12.41
CA SER A 168 2.00 -37.80 -12.22
C SER A 168 1.13 -38.05 -13.45
N GLU A 169 0.75 -39.32 -13.69
CA GLU A 169 -0.15 -39.70 -14.80
C GLU A 169 -1.48 -38.95 -14.77
N LYS A 170 -1.99 -38.66 -13.57
CA LYS A 170 -3.22 -37.88 -13.39
C LYS A 170 -3.08 -36.41 -13.80
N GLN A 171 -1.90 -35.81 -13.59
CA GLN A 171 -1.61 -34.44 -14.01
C GLN A 171 -1.30 -34.37 -15.51
N ALA A 172 -0.55 -35.33 -16.04
CA ALA A 172 -0.27 -35.46 -17.47
C ALA A 172 -1.55 -35.73 -18.29
N GLY A 173 -2.52 -36.48 -17.74
CA GLY A 173 -3.82 -36.73 -18.35
C GLY A 173 -4.91 -35.71 -18.00
N SER A 174 -4.54 -34.56 -17.44
CA SER A 174 -5.50 -33.49 -17.12
C SER A 174 -6.21 -33.00 -18.38
N ARG A 175 -7.53 -32.79 -18.30
CA ARG A 175 -8.32 -32.21 -19.40
C ARG A 175 -8.23 -30.68 -19.47
N LEU A 176 -7.49 -30.05 -18.55
CA LEU A 176 -7.31 -28.61 -18.55
C LEU A 176 -6.12 -28.27 -19.46
N PRO A 177 -6.34 -27.55 -20.57
CA PRO A 177 -5.26 -27.20 -21.49
C PRO A 177 -4.32 -26.14 -20.88
N ASP A 178 -3.01 -26.31 -21.11
CA ASP A 178 -1.95 -25.35 -20.76
C ASP A 178 -1.63 -24.43 -21.94
N PHE A 179 -2.00 -23.15 -21.81
CA PHE A 179 -1.74 -22.10 -22.79
C PHE A 179 -0.65 -21.10 -22.36
N ARG A 180 0.28 -21.51 -21.47
CA ARG A 180 1.37 -20.63 -21.05
C ARG A 180 2.33 -20.34 -22.20
N HIS A 181 2.64 -19.06 -22.39
CA HIS A 181 3.72 -18.61 -23.29
C HIS A 181 5.10 -18.64 -22.61
N THR A 182 5.15 -18.36 -21.30
CA THR A 182 6.38 -18.48 -20.50
C THR A 182 6.42 -19.86 -19.86
N LEU A 183 7.34 -20.71 -20.32
CA LEU A 183 7.46 -22.09 -19.85
C LEU A 183 8.33 -22.21 -18.59
N TYR A 184 9.36 -21.38 -18.50
CA TYR A 184 10.33 -21.36 -17.41
C TYR A 184 10.86 -19.94 -17.19
N TRP A 185 11.02 -19.54 -15.93
CA TRP A 185 11.66 -18.30 -15.53
C TRP A 185 12.40 -18.48 -14.21
N ASN A 186 13.71 -18.25 -14.21
CA ASN A 186 14.53 -18.26 -13.01
C ASN A 186 15.64 -17.19 -13.11
N PRO A 187 15.57 -16.12 -12.31
CA PRO A 187 16.56 -15.04 -12.33
C PRO A 187 17.83 -15.35 -11.50
N GLU A 188 17.90 -16.51 -10.82
CA GLU A 188 18.97 -16.87 -9.89
C GLU A 188 19.85 -18.03 -10.39
N ILE A 189 19.91 -18.22 -11.70
CA ILE A 189 20.75 -19.25 -12.31
C ILE A 189 22.22 -18.92 -12.03
N THR A 190 22.93 -19.87 -11.42
CA THR A 190 24.37 -19.79 -11.20
C THR A 190 25.09 -20.69 -12.19
N PRO A 191 26.37 -20.41 -12.54
CA PRO A 191 27.16 -21.28 -13.42
C PRO A 191 27.33 -22.73 -12.92
N ALA A 192 27.04 -22.99 -11.64
CA ALA A 192 27.06 -24.33 -11.05
C ALA A 192 25.85 -25.19 -11.44
N MET A 193 24.77 -24.60 -11.97
CA MET A 193 23.62 -25.34 -12.49
C MET A 193 23.89 -25.78 -13.93
N SER A 194 24.23 -27.06 -14.11
CA SER A 194 24.53 -27.64 -15.42
C SER A 194 23.29 -28.03 -16.23
N THR A 195 22.17 -28.31 -15.57
CA THR A 195 20.95 -28.80 -16.21
C THR A 195 19.71 -28.12 -15.63
N LEU A 196 18.79 -27.71 -16.50
CA LEU A 196 17.49 -27.13 -16.15
C LEU A 196 16.39 -27.96 -16.79
N ASN A 197 15.38 -28.34 -16.00
CA ASN A 197 14.23 -29.10 -16.46
C ASN A 197 12.97 -28.26 -16.30
N PHE A 198 12.10 -28.28 -17.31
CA PHE A 198 10.81 -27.60 -17.30
C PHE A 198 9.83 -28.36 -18.21
N TYR A 199 8.54 -28.07 -18.05
CA TYR A 199 7.49 -28.64 -18.88
C TYR A 199 7.04 -27.65 -19.96
N THR A 200 6.78 -28.19 -21.15
CA THR A 200 6.17 -27.44 -22.26
C THR A 200 4.68 -27.21 -22.02
N SER A 201 4.11 -26.23 -22.71
CA SER A 201 2.66 -26.03 -22.76
C SER A 201 2.05 -26.83 -23.92
N ASP A 202 0.72 -26.84 -24.03
CA ASP A 202 -0.01 -27.49 -25.12
C ASP A 202 -0.01 -26.64 -26.42
N MET A 203 0.64 -25.47 -26.38
CA MET A 203 0.72 -24.58 -27.54
C MET A 203 1.89 -24.94 -28.44
N ASN A 204 1.57 -25.43 -29.63
CA ASN A 204 2.56 -25.67 -30.69
C ASN A 204 3.17 -24.35 -31.17
N GLY A 205 4.48 -24.37 -31.39
CA GLY A 205 5.18 -23.19 -31.87
C GLY A 205 6.69 -23.26 -31.67
N ILE A 206 7.35 -22.19 -32.09
CA ILE A 206 8.78 -21.98 -31.84
C ILE A 206 8.91 -21.18 -30.54
N TYR A 207 9.63 -21.73 -29.59
CA TYR A 207 9.93 -21.10 -28.31
C TYR A 207 11.39 -20.64 -28.29
N ILE A 208 11.62 -19.51 -27.61
CA ILE A 208 12.94 -18.91 -27.48
C ILE A 208 13.41 -19.09 -26.05
N ILE A 209 14.59 -19.67 -25.88
CA ILE A 209 15.36 -19.70 -24.64
C ILE A 209 16.24 -18.46 -24.64
N THR A 210 16.13 -17.63 -23.61
CA THR A 210 17.01 -16.47 -23.41
C THR A 210 17.75 -16.62 -22.09
N LEU A 211 19.08 -16.62 -22.15
CA LEU A 211 19.96 -16.57 -20.99
C LEU A 211 20.62 -15.20 -20.94
N GLN A 212 20.46 -14.49 -19.81
CA GLN A 212 21.03 -13.18 -19.58
C GLN A 212 21.82 -13.17 -18.27
N GLY A 213 22.94 -12.45 -18.25
CA GLY A 213 23.77 -12.31 -17.07
C GLY A 213 24.79 -11.20 -17.20
N ILE A 214 25.54 -10.96 -16.13
CA ILE A 214 26.62 -9.99 -16.08
C ILE A 214 27.91 -10.77 -15.76
N SER A 215 28.95 -10.59 -16.58
CA SER A 215 30.26 -11.20 -16.35
C SER A 215 30.95 -10.61 -15.12
N VAL A 216 32.00 -11.26 -14.61
CA VAL A 216 32.84 -10.72 -13.52
C VAL A 216 33.38 -9.32 -13.86
N ASP A 217 33.68 -9.06 -15.14
CA ASP A 217 34.16 -7.77 -15.63
C ASP A 217 33.04 -6.72 -15.89
N GLY A 218 31.80 -6.99 -15.47
CA GLY A 218 30.67 -6.06 -15.60
C GLY A 218 30.04 -5.96 -17.00
N ARG A 219 30.36 -6.88 -17.92
CA ARG A 219 29.78 -6.90 -19.27
C ARG A 219 28.49 -7.71 -19.30
N GLU A 220 27.50 -7.22 -20.03
CA GLU A 220 26.26 -7.97 -20.28
C GLU A 220 26.55 -9.17 -21.19
N ILE A 221 26.04 -10.34 -20.81
CA ILE A 221 26.03 -11.56 -21.61
C ILE A 221 24.58 -11.87 -21.95
N ARG A 222 24.30 -12.08 -23.23
CA ARG A 222 22.99 -12.53 -23.72
C ARG A 222 23.19 -13.67 -24.72
N MET A 223 22.51 -14.78 -24.49
CA MET A 223 22.46 -15.93 -25.39
C MET A 223 21.02 -16.28 -25.68
N GLN A 224 20.73 -16.62 -26.93
CA GLN A 224 19.42 -17.07 -27.36
C GLN A 224 19.52 -18.37 -28.13
N SER A 225 18.55 -19.25 -27.92
CA SER A 225 18.40 -20.50 -28.64
C SER A 225 16.92 -20.74 -28.89
N GLU A 226 16.59 -21.50 -29.91
CA GLU A 226 15.21 -21.82 -30.29
C GLU A 226 14.97 -23.31 -30.18
N PHE A 227 13.74 -23.67 -29.81
CA PHE A 227 13.29 -25.06 -29.87
C PHE A 227 11.82 -25.09 -30.30
N VAL A 228 11.41 -26.22 -30.89
CA VAL A 228 10.06 -26.41 -31.41
C VAL A 228 9.28 -27.28 -30.44
N VAL A 229 8.09 -26.80 -30.05
CA VAL A 229 7.08 -27.61 -29.38
C VAL A 229 6.06 -28.02 -30.43
N GLY A 230 5.92 -29.33 -30.63
CA GLY A 230 4.96 -29.92 -31.55
C GLY A 230 3.98 -30.83 -30.82
N ALA A 231 2.91 -31.22 -31.51
CA ALA A 231 1.95 -32.17 -30.97
C ALA A 231 2.63 -33.54 -30.79
N ASN A 232 2.47 -34.13 -29.60
CA ASN A 232 2.71 -35.56 -29.44
C ASN A 232 1.61 -36.31 -30.21
N HIS A 233 2.01 -37.07 -31.23
CA HIS A 233 1.13 -37.98 -31.97
C HIS A 233 0.82 -39.23 -31.15
#